data_AF-A0A528KI51-F1
#
_entry.id   AF-A0A528KI51-F1
#
_cell.length_a   1.000
_cell.length_b   1.000
_cell.length_c   1.000
_cell.angle_alpha   90.00
_cell.angle_beta   90.00
_cell.angle_gamma   90.00
#
_symmetry.space_group_name_H-M   'P 1'
#
loop_
_entity.id
_entity.type
_entity.pdbx_description
1 polymer ?
#
loop_
_entity_poly.entity_id
_entity_poly.type
_entity_poly.pdbx_seq_one_letter_code
_entity_poly.pdbx_strand_id
1 'polypeptide(L)' 'DTERLTTMAAAAKSAGKPDAARLLADLTEAIASKKSVSEFRKETHA' A
#
# COMPACT_ATOMS: atom_id res chain seq x y z
N ASP A 1 2.62 -11.08 -4.77
CA ASP A 1 2.37 -9.63 -4.97
C ASP A 1 2.53 -8.79 -3.71
N THR A 2 2.14 -9.29 -2.54
CA THR A 2 2.32 -8.68 -1.22
C THR A 2 3.79 -8.34 -0.91
N GLU A 3 4.73 -9.24 -1.20
CA GLU A 3 6.15 -9.06 -0.85
C GLU A 3 6.81 -7.88 -1.58
N ARG A 4 6.40 -7.61 -2.83
CA ARG A 4 6.89 -6.44 -3.58
C ARG A 4 6.40 -5.13 -2.96
N LEU A 5 5.16 -5.10 -2.48
CA LEU A 5 4.59 -3.92 -1.82
C LEU A 5 5.22 -3.68 -0.45
N THR A 6 5.47 -4.73 0.32
CA THR A 6 6.21 -4.63 1.59
C THR A 6 7.64 -4.11 1.38
N THR A 7 8.31 -4.59 0.33
CA THR A 7 9.65 -4.10 -0.04
C THR A 7 9.63 -2.63 -0.44
N MET A 8 8.62 -2.21 -1.22
CA MET A 8 8.41 -0.81 -1.58
C MET A 8 8.09 0.07 -0.35
N ALA A 9 7.31 -0.43 0.61
CA ALA A 9 6.99 0.31 1.83
C ALA A 9 8.24 0.53 2.70
N ALA A 10 9.08 -0.50 2.83
CA ALA A 10 10.37 -0.40 3.50
C ALA A 10 11.29 0.61 2.79
N ALA A 11 11.34 0.56 1.46
CA ALA A 11 12.12 1.52 0.66
C ALA A 11 11.60 2.96 0.81
N ALA A 12 10.28 3.17 0.81
CA ALA A 12 9.67 4.48 1.01
C ALA A 12 9.96 5.04 2.41
N LYS A 13 9.94 4.20 3.45
CA LYS A 13 10.30 4.58 4.81
C LYS A 13 11.78 5.01 4.89
N SER A 14 12.68 4.23 4.29
CA SER A 14 14.11 4.54 4.22
C SER A 14 14.41 5.78 3.38
N ALA A 15 13.59 6.07 2.36
CA ALA A 15 13.69 7.28 1.54
C ALA A 15 13.14 8.54 2.23
N GLY A 16 12.74 8.46 3.51
CA GLY A 16 12.19 9.59 4.25
C GLY A 16 10.76 9.97 3.84
N LYS A 17 10.02 9.06 3.20
CA LYS A 17 8.61 9.22 2.82
C LYS A 17 7.72 8.30 3.65
N PRO A 18 7.51 8.61 4.95
CA PRO A 18 6.70 7.78 5.84
C PRO A 18 5.24 7.66 5.36
N ASP A 19 4.69 8.70 4.73
CA ASP A 19 3.33 8.66 4.16
C ASP A 19 3.19 7.64 3.03
N ALA A 20 4.19 7.57 2.14
CA ALA A 20 4.20 6.57 1.08
C ALA A 20 4.33 5.15 1.64
N ALA A 21 5.11 4.97 2.72
CA ALA A 21 5.19 3.69 3.41
C ALA A 21 3.85 3.26 4.04
N ARG A 22 3.08 4.20 4.63
CA ARG A 22 1.72 3.92 5.13
C ARG A 22 0.76 3.51 4.02
N LEU A 23 0.71 4.29 2.94
CA LEU A 23 -0.18 3.99 1.79
C LEU A 23 0.11 2.62 1.16
N LEU A 24 1.39 2.23 1.10
CA LEU A 24 1.78 0.92 0.60
C LEU A 24 1.40 -0.21 1.56
N ALA A 25 1.45 0.03 2.87
CA ALA A 25 0.98 -0.93 3.87
C ALA A 25 -0.55 -1.11 3.79
N ASP A 26 -1.30 -0.02 3.69
CA ASP A 26 -2.77 -0.04 3.56
C ASP A 26 -3.20 -0.77 2.28
N LEU A 27 -2.48 -0.55 1.17
CA LEU A 27 -2.70 -1.26 -0.09
C LEU A 27 -2.38 -2.76 0.03
N THR A 28 -1.33 -3.11 0.78
CA THR A 28 -0.94 -4.50 1.03
C THR A 28 -2.03 -5.25 1.81
N GLU A 29 -2.61 -4.59 2.82
CA GLU A 29 -3.69 -5.13 3.63
C GLU A 29 -4.99 -5.28 2.84
N ALA A 30 -5.29 -4.34 1.94
CA ALA A 30 -6.43 -4.45 1.02
C ALA A 30 -6.31 -5.66 0.08
N ILE A 31 -5.11 -5.89 -0.47
CA ILE A 31 -4.83 -7.05 -1.34
C ILE A 31 -4.90 -8.36 -0.54
N ALA A 32 -4.36 -8.39 0.68
CA ALA A 32 -4.44 -9.54 1.57
C ALA A 32 -5.90 -9.88 1.95
N SER A 33 -6.74 -8.85 2.10
CA SER A 33 -8.17 -8.97 2.35
C SER A 33 -8.98 -9.35 1.09
N LYS A 34 -8.33 -9.62 -0.05
CA LYS A 34 -8.96 -9.82 -1.38
C LYS A 34 -9.85 -8.66 -1.83
N LYS A 35 -9.72 -7.47 -1.24
CA LYS A 35 -10.33 -6.25 -1.79
C LYS A 35 -9.60 -5.91 -3.08
N SER A 36 -10.33 -5.71 -4.17
CA SER A 36 -9.72 -5.38 -5.46
C SER A 36 -9.01 -4.03 -5.37
N VAL A 37 -7.85 -3.88 -6.00
CA VAL A 37 -7.13 -2.59 -6.10
C VAL A 37 -8.04 -1.50 -6.69
N SER A 38 -9.02 -1.89 -7.50
CA SER A 38 -10.08 -1.04 -8.05
C SER A 38 -11.05 -0.49 -6.99
N GLU A 39 -11.36 -1.27 -5.94
CA GLU A 39 -12.17 -0.82 -4.81
C GLU A 39 -11.37 0.09 -3.87
N PHE A 40 -10.13 -0.29 -3.57
CA PHE A 40 -9.24 0.55 -2.74
C PHE A 40 -9.02 1.94 -3.37
N ARG A 41 -8.76 2.01 -4.68
CA ARG A 41 -8.64 3.29 -5.39
C ARG A 41 -9.93 4.11 -5.42
N LYS A 42 -11.10 3.49 -5.33
CA LYS A 42 -12.39 4.19 -5.24
C LYS A 42 -12.62 4.79 -3.86
N GLU A 43 -12.23 4.09 -2.79
CA GLU A 43 -12.38 4.57 -1.41
C GLU A 43 -11.38 5.68 -1.07
N THR A 44 -10.14 5.64 -1.58
CA THR A 44 -9.11 6.65 -1.28
C THR A 44 -9.30 7.98 -2.03
N HIS A 45 -10.17 8.03 -3.06
CA HIS A 45 -10.41 9.21 -3.89
C HIS A 45 -11.79 9.85 -3.67
N ALA A 46 -12.52 9.42 -2.63
CA ALA A 46 -13.84 9.92 -2.24
C ALA A 46 -13.75 10.97 -1.13
#